data_AF-A0AA40F0B7-F1
#
_entry.id   AF-A0AA40F0B7-F1
#
_cell.length_a   1.000
_cell.length_b   1.000
_cell.length_c   1.000
_cell.angle_alpha   90.00
_cell.angle_beta   90.00
_cell.angle_gamma   90.00
#
_symmetry.space_group_name_H-M   'P 1'
#
loop_
_entity.id
_entity.type
_entity.pdbx_description
1 polymer ?
#
loop_
_entity_poly.entity_id
_entity_poly.type
_entity_poly.pdbx_seq_one_letter_code
_entity_poly.pdbx_strand_id
1 'polypeptide(L)'
;MATKGKSRWADDEEDAAREAQLKKEKEEKKRLKAEKARKLEAERKAREQAAAQEQQQPPPQPQPPQESPNANGPPPKRRRVSPSQEEETETSTPQNSTSSDPSNLLRFHNRTFTPSRSVENYSKLNDIEEGAYGWVSRAKCLSTSQIVALKRLKTDPKDRSGLPVTGLREIQILRNSSHRNIVPLLEVFLEHDLKSILEDMPEPFLASEVKTLLLQLCSGVAYLHDNWILHRDLKTSNLLLNNRGQLKIADFGMSRYVGDPPPKLTQLVVTLWYRAPELLLGATTYNNAIDIWSIGCIFGELLTREPLLQGRNEVDELTQIFELCGLPSEESWPSFRRLPNARGLRLPSNPTPGSTTSRIRAKFPLLTTAGVQLFNGLLALDPEKRPTAREVLEHEFFRQDPKPKQEGMFPTFPSKAGQERRRKRETPNAPVRGQKAAELGSVDFSGIFAGREREERGGGFALRMV
;
A
#
# COMPACT_ATOMS: atom_id res chain seq x y z
N MET A 1 23.40 64.30 12.09
CA MET A 1 22.24 63.61 11.50
C MET A 1 22.62 62.17 11.23
N ALA A 2 21.94 61.22 11.84
CA ALA A 2 22.03 59.79 11.48
C ALA A 2 20.62 59.21 11.62
N THR A 3 20.06 58.79 10.50
CA THR A 3 18.68 58.33 10.33
C THR A 3 18.52 56.92 10.91
N LYS A 4 17.49 56.73 11.75
CA LYS A 4 17.08 55.41 12.27
C LYS A 4 16.56 54.54 11.12
N GLY A 5 17.10 53.33 10.99
CA GLY A 5 16.63 52.32 10.04
C GLY A 5 15.22 51.83 10.37
N LYS A 6 14.36 51.79 9.33
CA LYS A 6 13.00 51.22 9.37
C LYS A 6 13.06 49.69 9.51
N SER A 7 12.21 49.16 10.38
CA SER A 7 12.05 47.73 10.69
C SER A 7 11.53 46.93 9.48
N ARG A 8 11.98 45.67 9.39
CA ARG A 8 11.77 44.68 8.31
C ARG A 8 10.37 44.03 8.28
N TRP A 9 9.36 44.77 8.76
CA TRP A 9 7.98 44.33 8.96
C TRP A 9 6.99 45.48 8.71
N ALA A 10 7.18 46.23 7.63
CA ALA A 10 6.13 47.12 7.15
C ALA A 10 5.23 46.30 6.23
N ASP A 11 4.01 46.01 6.69
CA ASP A 11 2.94 45.51 5.83
C ASP A 11 2.66 46.58 4.77
N ASP A 12 3.11 46.32 3.54
CA ASP A 12 2.96 47.24 2.42
C ASP A 12 1.57 47.09 1.76
N GLU A 13 1.02 48.21 1.28
CA GLU A 13 -0.28 48.29 0.58
C GLU A 13 -0.41 47.33 -0.62
N GLU A 14 0.73 46.85 -1.16
CA GLU A 14 0.76 45.83 -2.21
C GLU A 14 0.24 44.46 -1.76
N ASP A 15 0.52 44.02 -0.53
CA ASP A 15 0.08 42.69 -0.07
C ASP A 15 -1.44 42.68 0.20
N ALA A 16 -1.97 43.78 0.74
CA ALA A 16 -3.41 43.97 0.88
C ALA A 16 -4.13 43.99 -0.49
N ALA A 17 -3.51 44.56 -1.53
CA ALA A 17 -4.05 44.56 -2.88
C ALA A 17 -4.06 43.17 -3.53
N ARG A 18 -3.02 42.35 -3.28
CA ARG A 18 -2.95 40.95 -3.77
C ARG A 18 -3.98 40.05 -3.07
N GLU A 19 -4.17 40.20 -1.76
CA GLU A 19 -5.21 39.47 -1.04
C GLU A 19 -6.62 39.83 -1.52
N ALA A 20 -6.86 41.11 -1.83
CA ALA A 20 -8.13 41.57 -2.39
C ALA A 20 -8.40 40.98 -3.79
N GLN A 21 -7.37 40.84 -4.64
CA GLN A 21 -7.49 40.18 -5.94
C GLN A 21 -7.80 38.69 -5.81
N LEU A 22 -7.08 37.97 -4.95
CA LEU A 22 -7.31 36.54 -4.70
C LEU A 22 -8.72 36.27 -4.14
N LYS A 23 -9.24 37.18 -3.31
CA LYS A 23 -10.61 37.07 -2.78
C LYS A 23 -11.66 37.25 -3.88
N LYS A 24 -11.48 38.20 -4.79
CA LYS A 24 -12.37 38.41 -5.95
C LYS A 24 -12.36 37.22 -6.90
N GLU A 25 -11.19 36.67 -7.21
CA GLU A 25 -11.07 35.49 -8.08
C GLU A 25 -11.74 34.25 -7.46
N LYS A 26 -11.61 34.07 -6.14
CA LYS A 26 -12.27 32.98 -5.40
C LYS A 26 -13.80 33.11 -5.40
N GLU A 27 -14.33 34.34 -5.30
CA GLU A 27 -15.76 34.61 -5.40
C GLU A 27 -16.30 34.37 -6.81
N GLU A 28 -15.56 34.76 -7.84
CA GLU A 28 -15.94 34.54 -9.24
C GLU A 28 -15.95 33.04 -9.59
N LYS A 29 -14.93 32.30 -9.16
CA LYS A 29 -14.86 30.83 -9.31
C LYS A 29 -16.00 30.12 -8.58
N LYS A 30 -16.43 30.65 -7.41
CA LYS A 30 -17.58 30.13 -6.66
C LYS A 30 -18.90 30.39 -7.40
N ARG A 31 -19.06 31.56 -8.03
CA ARG A 31 -20.24 31.89 -8.85
C ARG A 31 -20.33 31.01 -10.10
N LEU A 32 -19.24 30.83 -10.84
CA LEU A 32 -19.17 29.94 -12.01
C LEU A 32 -19.51 28.49 -11.64
N LYS A 33 -19.03 28.00 -10.49
CA LYS A 33 -19.35 26.65 -10.01
C LYS A 33 -20.83 26.50 -9.64
N ALA A 34 -21.43 27.51 -9.01
CA ALA A 34 -22.86 27.52 -8.68
C ALA A 34 -23.74 27.57 -9.93
N GLU A 35 -23.37 28.35 -10.94
CA GLU A 35 -24.10 28.43 -12.21
C GLU A 35 -24.05 27.10 -12.98
N LYS A 36 -22.87 26.47 -13.05
CA LYS A 36 -22.71 25.14 -13.67
C LYS A 36 -23.54 24.08 -12.95
N ALA A 37 -23.61 24.11 -11.63
CA ALA A 37 -24.46 23.21 -10.84
C ALA A 37 -25.95 23.44 -11.13
N ARG A 38 -26.40 24.70 -11.23
CA ARG A 38 -27.79 25.03 -11.55
C ARG A 38 -28.17 24.58 -12.97
N LYS A 39 -27.26 24.70 -13.93
CA LYS A 39 -27.48 24.24 -15.31
C LYS A 39 -27.62 22.72 -15.39
N LEU A 40 -26.78 21.98 -14.66
CA LEU A 40 -26.84 20.51 -14.59
C LEU A 40 -28.15 20.03 -13.94
N GLU A 41 -28.62 20.71 -12.89
CA GLU A 41 -29.90 20.37 -12.25
C GLU A 41 -31.10 20.65 -13.15
N ALA A 42 -31.07 21.77 -13.89
CA ALA A 42 -32.11 22.08 -14.88
C ALA A 42 -32.16 21.05 -16.01
N GLU A 43 -31.00 20.60 -16.50
CA GLU A 43 -30.90 19.56 -17.53
C GLU A 43 -31.42 18.21 -17.01
N ARG A 44 -31.14 17.85 -15.75
CA ARG A 44 -31.68 16.65 -15.13
C ARG A 44 -33.21 16.69 -15.02
N LYS A 45 -33.77 17.82 -14.57
CA LYS A 45 -35.23 18.00 -14.49
C LYS A 45 -35.91 17.97 -15.86
N ALA A 46 -35.29 18.55 -16.89
CA ALA A 46 -35.80 18.48 -18.26
C ALA A 46 -35.82 17.03 -18.78
N ARG A 47 -34.78 16.24 -18.47
CA ARG A 47 -34.71 14.82 -18.86
C ARG A 47 -35.72 13.94 -18.11
N GLU A 48 -35.96 14.23 -16.83
CA GLU A 48 -37.01 13.56 -16.04
C GLU A 48 -38.41 13.91 -16.56
N GLN A 49 -38.65 15.16 -16.98
CA GLN A 49 -39.93 15.58 -17.58
C GLN A 49 -40.15 14.97 -18.97
N ALA A 50 -39.11 14.86 -19.80
CA ALA A 50 -39.20 14.20 -21.10
C ALA A 50 -39.52 12.70 -20.95
N ALA A 51 -38.88 12.02 -20.00
CA ALA A 51 -39.15 10.61 -19.71
C ALA A 51 -40.57 10.38 -19.15
N ALA A 52 -41.11 11.34 -18.39
CA ALA A 52 -42.50 11.28 -17.90
C ALA A 52 -43.53 11.50 -19.01
N GLN A 53 -43.21 12.31 -20.04
CA GLN A 53 -44.08 12.52 -21.20
C GLN A 53 -44.09 11.31 -22.15
N GLU A 54 -42.97 10.59 -22.30
CA GLU A 54 -42.91 9.36 -23.11
C GLU A 54 -43.73 8.21 -22.50
N GLN A 55 -44.02 8.23 -21.20
CA GLN A 55 -44.85 7.21 -20.53
C GLN A 55 -46.37 7.47 -20.63
N GLN A 56 -46.82 8.57 -21.23
CA GLN A 56 -48.24 8.93 -21.34
C GLN A 56 -48.84 8.73 -22.75
N GLN A 57 -48.11 8.16 -23.71
CA GLN A 57 -48.70 7.79 -25.01
C GLN A 57 -49.27 6.36 -24.98
N PRO A 58 -50.54 6.15 -25.40
CA PRO A 58 -51.13 4.82 -25.47
C PRO A 58 -50.57 4.00 -26.65
N PRO A 59 -50.53 2.66 -26.55
CA PRO A 59 -49.95 1.81 -27.58
C PRO A 59 -50.83 1.75 -28.85
N PRO A 60 -50.24 1.70 -30.05
CA PRO A 60 -51.01 1.55 -31.30
C PRO A 60 -51.52 0.11 -31.47
N GLN A 61 -52.76 -0.03 -31.98
CA GLN A 61 -53.41 -1.30 -32.30
C GLN A 61 -52.85 -1.94 -33.59
N PRO A 62 -52.88 -3.28 -33.74
CA PRO A 62 -52.34 -3.97 -34.92
C PRO A 62 -53.36 -4.15 -36.06
N GLN A 63 -52.94 -3.92 -37.30
CA GLN A 63 -53.65 -4.25 -38.54
C GLN A 63 -53.11 -5.55 -39.18
N PRO A 64 -53.90 -6.27 -40.01
CA PRO A 64 -53.64 -7.65 -40.44
C PRO A 64 -52.66 -7.76 -41.64
N PRO A 65 -52.12 -8.97 -41.93
CA PRO A 65 -50.97 -9.15 -42.83
C PRO A 65 -51.35 -9.52 -44.27
N GLN A 66 -50.58 -9.02 -45.25
CA GLN A 66 -50.51 -9.56 -46.62
C GLN A 66 -49.07 -9.94 -47.00
N GLU A 67 -48.92 -11.26 -47.14
CA GLU A 67 -48.01 -12.15 -47.89
C GLU A 67 -46.77 -11.67 -48.70
N SER A 68 -45.64 -12.35 -48.39
CA SER A 68 -44.65 -13.02 -49.30
C SER A 68 -43.50 -12.24 -49.98
N PRO A 69 -42.35 -12.86 -50.36
CA PRO A 69 -41.69 -14.10 -49.86
C PRO A 69 -40.14 -14.07 -49.69
N ASN A 70 -39.62 -15.08 -48.95
CA ASN A 70 -38.28 -15.72 -48.98
C ASN A 70 -37.01 -14.97 -48.52
N ALA A 71 -36.01 -15.58 -47.87
CA ALA A 71 -35.84 -16.75 -46.98
C ALA A 71 -34.33 -16.79 -46.60
N ASN A 72 -34.00 -16.77 -45.31
CA ASN A 72 -32.93 -17.55 -44.64
C ASN A 72 -32.46 -16.89 -43.33
N GLY A 73 -32.88 -17.46 -42.20
CA GLY A 73 -32.35 -17.17 -40.86
C GLY A 73 -32.59 -18.36 -39.90
N PRO A 74 -31.59 -18.78 -39.09
CA PRO A 74 -31.69 -19.91 -38.14
C PRO A 74 -32.33 -19.51 -36.78
N PRO A 75 -32.75 -20.49 -35.94
CA PRO A 75 -33.87 -20.31 -34.99
C PRO A 75 -33.46 -19.83 -33.57
N PRO A 76 -34.37 -19.18 -32.82
CA PRO A 76 -34.16 -18.79 -31.43
C PRO A 76 -34.56 -19.87 -30.40
N LYS A 77 -33.97 -19.68 -29.22
CA LYS A 77 -33.90 -20.59 -28.06
C LYS A 77 -35.21 -20.71 -27.26
N ARG A 78 -35.43 -21.93 -26.77
CA ARG A 78 -36.49 -22.37 -25.85
C ARG A 78 -36.49 -21.63 -24.50
N ARG A 79 -37.71 -21.35 -24.06
CA ARG A 79 -38.18 -20.81 -22.79
C ARG A 79 -38.02 -21.85 -21.66
N ARG A 80 -37.54 -21.42 -20.49
CA ARG A 80 -37.43 -22.22 -19.25
C ARG A 80 -38.80 -22.32 -18.57
N VAL A 81 -39.13 -23.52 -18.11
CA VAL A 81 -40.37 -23.88 -17.40
C VAL A 81 -40.06 -23.90 -15.90
N SER A 82 -40.93 -23.28 -15.09
CA SER A 82 -40.95 -23.40 -13.63
C SER A 82 -41.85 -24.57 -13.23
N PRO A 83 -41.56 -25.37 -12.19
CA PRO A 83 -42.52 -26.31 -11.64
C PRO A 83 -43.32 -25.70 -10.48
N SER A 84 -44.62 -25.94 -10.52
CA SER A 84 -45.67 -25.59 -9.56
C SER A 84 -45.70 -26.50 -8.33
N GLN A 85 -46.26 -25.96 -7.24
CA GLN A 85 -46.65 -26.65 -6.01
C GLN A 85 -47.95 -27.43 -6.24
N GLU A 86 -48.03 -28.67 -5.77
CA GLU A 86 -49.28 -29.36 -5.41
C GLU A 86 -49.04 -30.15 -4.12
N GLU A 87 -49.97 -30.01 -3.18
CA GLU A 87 -50.11 -30.77 -1.93
C GLU A 87 -50.90 -32.05 -2.21
N GLU A 88 -50.55 -33.16 -1.56
CA GLU A 88 -51.52 -34.17 -1.09
C GLU A 88 -50.89 -35.08 -0.01
N THR A 89 -51.76 -35.58 0.85
CA THR A 89 -51.56 -36.03 2.23
C THR A 89 -51.45 -37.56 2.42
N GLU A 90 -50.79 -37.93 3.52
CA GLU A 90 -51.03 -39.08 4.43
C GLU A 90 -50.40 -40.50 4.24
N THR A 91 -49.64 -40.84 5.30
CA THR A 91 -49.50 -42.13 6.03
C THR A 91 -48.71 -43.33 5.46
N SER A 92 -47.55 -43.62 6.08
CA SER A 92 -47.20 -44.89 6.78
C SER A 92 -45.68 -45.06 6.97
N THR A 93 -45.24 -45.38 8.19
CA THR A 93 -43.93 -46.01 8.52
C THR A 93 -44.05 -47.54 8.36
N PRO A 94 -42.98 -48.39 8.39
CA PRO A 94 -41.56 -48.18 8.74
C PRO A 94 -40.50 -48.91 7.83
N GLN A 95 -39.22 -48.79 8.21
CA GLN A 95 -38.09 -49.74 8.05
C GLN A 95 -36.94 -49.45 7.05
N ASN A 96 -35.78 -49.17 7.66
CA ASN A 96 -34.42 -49.68 7.38
C ASN A 96 -34.07 -50.21 5.98
N SER A 97 -33.13 -49.55 5.30
CA SER A 97 -32.04 -50.23 4.58
C SER A 97 -30.85 -49.30 4.30
N THR A 98 -29.71 -49.68 4.88
CA THR A 98 -28.35 -49.71 4.31
C THR A 98 -27.73 -48.44 3.71
N SER A 99 -26.85 -47.83 4.52
CA SER A 99 -25.46 -47.44 4.17
C SER A 99 -25.18 -46.93 2.75
N SER A 100 -25.16 -45.61 2.60
CA SER A 100 -24.26 -44.93 1.65
C SER A 100 -23.44 -43.91 2.43
N ASP A 101 -22.16 -44.25 2.59
CA ASP A 101 -21.11 -43.40 3.15
C ASP A 101 -21.21 -41.99 2.54
N PRO A 102 -21.43 -40.90 3.32
CA PRO A 102 -21.42 -39.58 2.74
C PRO A 102 -19.99 -39.32 2.31
N SER A 103 -19.80 -39.14 1.00
CA SER A 103 -18.57 -38.62 0.41
C SER A 103 -18.03 -37.51 1.32
N ASN A 104 -16.84 -37.75 1.89
CA ASN A 104 -16.12 -36.81 2.72
C ASN A 104 -15.85 -35.55 1.89
N LEU A 105 -16.83 -34.66 1.80
CA LEU A 105 -16.62 -33.29 1.41
C LEU A 105 -15.66 -32.75 2.45
N LEU A 106 -14.44 -32.45 2.03
CA LEU A 106 -13.45 -31.74 2.83
C LEU A 106 -14.08 -30.42 3.26
N ARG A 107 -14.75 -30.44 4.42
CA ARG A 107 -15.19 -29.23 5.10
C ARG A 107 -13.91 -28.61 5.63
N PHE A 108 -13.39 -27.65 4.88
CA PHE A 108 -12.49 -26.66 5.46
C PHE A 108 -13.21 -26.12 6.70
N HIS A 109 -12.60 -26.31 7.87
CA HIS A 109 -13.06 -25.68 9.09
C HIS A 109 -12.89 -24.17 8.92
N ASN A 110 -13.86 -23.53 8.27
CA ASN A 110 -14.00 -22.08 8.36
C ASN A 110 -14.18 -21.82 9.84
N ARG A 111 -13.21 -21.13 10.45
CA ARG A 111 -13.36 -20.61 11.80
C ARG A 111 -14.72 -19.89 11.81
N THR A 112 -15.67 -20.34 12.62
CA THR A 112 -17.02 -19.74 12.71
C THR A 112 -16.86 -18.32 13.21
N PHE A 113 -17.56 -17.34 12.64
CA PHE A 113 -17.50 -15.95 13.14
C PHE A 113 -17.87 -15.95 14.63
N THR A 114 -16.89 -15.69 15.49
CA THR A 114 -17.14 -15.44 16.91
C THR A 114 -17.64 -14.01 17.05
N PRO A 115 -18.62 -13.74 17.93
CA PRO A 115 -19.07 -12.38 18.20
C PRO A 115 -17.86 -11.48 18.53
N SER A 116 -17.68 -10.41 17.78
CA SER A 116 -16.66 -9.40 18.07
C SER A 116 -17.05 -8.63 19.33
N ARG A 117 -16.06 -8.22 20.13
CA ARG A 117 -16.28 -7.33 21.28
C ARG A 117 -16.94 -6.01 20.83
N SER A 118 -17.81 -5.44 21.65
CA SER A 118 -18.42 -4.13 21.39
C SER A 118 -17.34 -3.06 21.23
N VAL A 119 -17.57 -2.10 20.32
CA VAL A 119 -16.70 -0.92 20.10
C VAL A 119 -16.58 -0.08 21.38
N GLU A 120 -17.56 -0.17 22.29
CA GLU A 120 -17.56 0.50 23.59
C GLU A 120 -16.42 0.04 24.52
N ASN A 121 -15.84 -1.14 24.26
CA ASN A 121 -14.65 -1.61 24.99
C ASN A 121 -13.37 -0.88 24.60
N TYR A 122 -13.45 0.11 23.71
CA TYR A 122 -12.31 0.87 23.22
C TYR A 122 -12.54 2.37 23.40
N SER A 123 -11.60 3.03 24.06
CA SER A 123 -11.55 4.49 24.14
C SER A 123 -10.80 5.02 22.92
N LYS A 124 -11.51 5.68 22.00
CA LYS A 124 -10.91 6.35 20.84
C LYS A 124 -9.96 7.46 21.30
N LEU A 125 -8.72 7.45 20.80
CA LEU A 125 -7.69 8.43 21.13
C LEU A 125 -7.59 9.54 20.08
N ASN A 126 -7.08 9.21 18.89
CA ASN A 126 -6.95 10.14 17.77
C ASN A 126 -7.28 9.44 16.44
N ASP A 127 -7.68 10.23 15.45
CA ASP A 127 -7.82 9.76 14.08
C ASP A 127 -6.43 9.73 13.41
N ILE A 128 -6.14 8.64 12.72
CA ILE A 128 -4.85 8.41 12.05
C ILE A 128 -5.00 8.72 10.58
N GLU A 129 -5.95 8.06 9.91
CA GLU A 129 -6.10 8.14 8.46
C GLU A 129 -7.58 8.02 8.04
N GLU A 130 -7.96 8.78 7.03
CA GLU A 130 -9.21 8.59 6.29
C GLU A 130 -8.89 8.08 4.89
N GLY A 131 -9.24 6.83 4.63
CA GLY A 131 -9.04 6.20 3.32
C GLY A 131 -10.33 6.14 2.50
N ALA A 132 -10.18 5.64 1.26
CA ALA A 132 -11.31 5.35 0.37
C ALA A 132 -12.28 4.31 0.97
N TYR A 133 -11.77 3.39 1.79
CA TYR A 133 -12.53 2.25 2.32
C TYR A 133 -13.03 2.44 3.75
N GLY A 134 -12.58 3.47 4.48
CA GLY A 134 -12.90 3.63 5.89
C GLY A 134 -12.11 4.70 6.62
N TRP A 135 -12.38 4.81 7.92
CA TRP A 135 -11.63 5.63 8.86
C TRP A 135 -10.81 4.74 9.77
N VAL A 136 -9.53 5.10 9.98
CA VAL A 136 -8.63 4.41 10.90
C VAL A 136 -8.36 5.32 12.09
N SER A 137 -8.76 4.87 13.28
CA SER A 137 -8.56 5.60 14.53
C SER A 137 -7.68 4.79 15.48
N ARG A 138 -6.79 5.46 16.20
CA ARG A 138 -6.11 4.89 17.35
C ARG A 138 -7.11 4.78 18.50
N ALA A 139 -7.12 3.67 19.20
CA ALA A 139 -7.92 3.49 20.41
C ALA A 139 -7.14 2.73 21.49
N LYS A 140 -7.58 2.84 22.73
CA LYS A 140 -7.08 2.07 23.85
C LYS A 140 -8.15 1.06 24.26
N CYS A 141 -7.82 -0.22 24.24
CA CYS A 141 -8.69 -1.26 24.80
C CYS A 141 -8.83 -1.04 26.31
N LEU A 142 -10.07 -0.92 26.80
CA LEU A 142 -10.35 -0.65 28.21
C LEU A 142 -9.98 -1.84 29.11
N SER A 143 -10.12 -3.06 28.61
CA SER A 143 -9.83 -4.29 29.37
C SER A 143 -8.34 -4.58 29.53
N THR A 144 -7.55 -4.40 28.46
CA THR A 144 -6.13 -4.76 28.45
C THR A 144 -5.20 -3.55 28.55
N SER A 145 -5.75 -2.34 28.47
CA SER A 145 -4.98 -1.09 28.30
C SER A 145 -4.07 -1.07 27.07
N GLN A 146 -4.22 -2.00 26.13
CA GLN A 146 -3.42 -2.08 24.90
C GLN A 146 -3.88 -1.02 23.89
N ILE A 147 -2.92 -0.43 23.18
CA ILE A 147 -3.19 0.51 22.08
C ILE A 147 -3.44 -0.27 20.79
N VAL A 148 -4.51 0.09 20.09
CA VAL A 148 -5.02 -0.61 18.93
C VAL A 148 -5.42 0.34 17.81
N ALA A 149 -5.46 -0.18 16.58
CA ALA A 149 -6.01 0.52 15.43
C ALA A 149 -7.42 0.00 15.14
N LEU A 150 -8.41 0.90 15.11
CA LEU A 150 -9.79 0.60 14.75
C LEU A 150 -10.05 1.09 13.32
N LYS A 151 -10.23 0.16 12.38
CA LYS A 151 -10.64 0.45 11.00
C LYS A 151 -12.16 0.34 10.90
N ARG A 152 -12.84 1.48 10.80
CA ARG A 152 -14.28 1.56 10.55
C ARG A 152 -14.55 1.62 9.06
N LEU A 153 -15.21 0.60 8.52
CA LEU A 153 -15.59 0.55 7.10
C LEU A 153 -16.66 1.60 6.80
N LYS A 154 -16.52 2.30 5.67
CA LYS A 154 -17.54 3.20 5.14
C LYS A 154 -18.70 2.37 4.59
N THR A 155 -19.88 2.52 5.18
CA THR A 155 -21.15 1.97 4.65
C THR A 155 -21.94 3.14 4.06
N ASP A 156 -22.24 3.11 2.77
CA ASP A 156 -23.13 4.11 2.17
C ASP A 156 -24.58 3.80 2.59
N PRO A 157 -25.30 4.71 3.27
CA PRO A 157 -26.69 4.49 3.65
C PRO A 157 -27.63 4.23 2.46
N LYS A 158 -27.23 4.62 1.25
CA LYS A 158 -28.00 4.42 0.00
C LYS A 158 -27.73 3.06 -0.65
N ASP A 159 -26.62 2.43 -0.33
CA ASP A 159 -26.25 1.15 -0.91
C ASP A 159 -26.88 0.01 -0.09
N ARG A 160 -27.87 -0.67 -0.68
CA ARG A 160 -28.54 -1.83 -0.06
C ARG A 160 -27.64 -3.07 -0.01
N SER A 161 -26.42 -3.01 -0.56
CA SER A 161 -25.49 -4.14 -0.65
C SER A 161 -24.82 -4.53 0.68
N GLY A 162 -24.99 -3.74 1.75
CA GLY A 162 -24.48 -4.06 3.08
C GLY A 162 -22.99 -3.71 3.24
N LEU A 163 -22.19 -4.62 3.81
CA LEU A 163 -20.76 -4.38 4.04
C LEU A 163 -19.97 -4.40 2.71
N PRO A 164 -18.99 -3.50 2.52
CA PRO A 164 -18.16 -3.49 1.32
C PRO A 164 -17.45 -4.83 1.11
N VAL A 165 -17.50 -5.36 -0.11
CA VAL A 165 -16.82 -6.62 -0.50
C VAL A 165 -15.32 -6.57 -0.25
N THR A 166 -14.69 -5.39 -0.33
CA THR A 166 -13.28 -5.18 0.02
C THR A 166 -13.02 -5.41 1.50
N GLY A 167 -13.89 -4.90 2.38
CA GLY A 167 -13.78 -5.08 3.83
C GLY A 167 -14.01 -6.53 4.26
N LEU A 168 -15.02 -7.21 3.70
CA LEU A 168 -15.25 -8.63 3.98
C LEU A 168 -14.04 -9.49 3.58
N ARG A 169 -13.40 -9.16 2.45
CA ARG A 169 -12.22 -9.87 1.98
C ARG A 169 -11.01 -9.65 2.86
N GLU A 170 -10.77 -8.41 3.27
CA GLU A 170 -9.69 -8.07 4.20
C GLU A 170 -9.85 -8.87 5.51
N ILE A 171 -11.07 -8.92 6.07
CA ILE A 171 -11.38 -9.74 7.25
C ILE A 171 -11.06 -11.22 7.01
N GLN A 172 -11.50 -11.78 5.87
CA GLN A 172 -11.27 -13.19 5.55
C GLN A 172 -9.77 -13.53 5.42
N ILE A 173 -9.00 -12.68 4.73
CA ILE A 173 -7.57 -12.89 4.50
C ILE A 173 -6.79 -12.74 5.81
N LEU A 174 -7.04 -11.67 6.57
CA LEU A 174 -6.33 -11.41 7.82
C LEU A 174 -6.67 -12.45 8.90
N ARG A 175 -7.88 -13.01 8.87
CA ARG A 175 -8.27 -14.10 9.78
C ARG A 175 -7.53 -15.40 9.52
N ASN A 176 -7.22 -15.68 8.25
CA ASN A 176 -6.54 -16.89 7.81
C ASN A 176 -5.02 -16.71 7.72
N SER A 177 -4.53 -15.47 7.82
CA SER A 177 -3.10 -15.15 7.78
C SER A 177 -2.51 -15.08 9.19
N SER A 178 -1.50 -15.88 9.48
CA SER A 178 -0.74 -15.79 10.73
C SER A 178 0.76 -15.81 10.42
N HIS A 179 1.37 -14.62 10.42
CA HIS A 179 2.78 -14.46 10.13
C HIS A 179 3.37 -13.26 10.87
N ARG A 180 4.67 -13.31 11.21
CA ARG A 180 5.36 -12.22 11.92
C ARG A 180 5.25 -10.89 11.16
N ASN A 181 5.40 -10.93 9.84
CA ASN A 181 5.40 -9.75 8.97
C ASN A 181 4.04 -9.44 8.34
N ILE A 182 2.94 -9.98 8.90
CA ILE A 182 1.57 -9.62 8.52
C ILE A 182 0.87 -9.02 9.75
N VAL A 183 0.04 -8.01 9.55
CA VAL A 183 -0.79 -7.45 10.62
C VAL A 183 -1.83 -8.49 11.05
N PRO A 184 -1.92 -8.84 12.34
CA PRO A 184 -2.96 -9.77 12.79
C PRO A 184 -4.33 -9.07 12.88
N LEU A 185 -5.40 -9.82 12.58
CA LEU A 185 -6.79 -9.40 12.82
C LEU A 185 -7.16 -9.47 14.31
N LEU A 186 -6.47 -8.70 15.14
CA LEU A 186 -6.62 -8.76 16.60
C LEU A 186 -6.46 -7.41 17.27
N GLU A 187 -6.49 -6.29 16.52
CA GLU A 187 -6.35 -4.95 17.08
C GLU A 187 -4.86 -4.57 17.34
N VAL A 188 -4.06 -4.33 16.30
CA VAL A 188 -2.67 -3.87 16.50
C VAL A 188 -2.47 -2.50 15.87
N PHE A 189 -2.05 -1.55 16.70
CA PHE A 189 -1.50 -0.28 16.26
C PHE A 189 0.03 -0.42 16.14
N LEU A 190 0.56 -0.06 14.97
CA LEU A 190 1.99 0.12 14.75
C LEU A 190 2.25 1.61 14.59
N GLU A 191 3.34 2.08 15.17
CA GLU A 191 3.55 3.50 15.45
C GLU A 191 3.69 4.37 14.19
N HIS A 192 4.11 3.76 13.07
CA HIS A 192 4.43 4.45 11.83
C HIS A 192 4.14 3.59 10.59
N ASP A 193 3.69 4.23 9.51
CA ASP A 193 3.86 3.69 8.15
C ASP A 193 5.24 4.06 7.60
N LEU A 194 5.79 3.21 6.73
CA LEU A 194 7.14 3.35 6.20
C LEU A 194 7.29 4.62 5.35
N LYS A 195 6.22 5.04 4.66
CA LYS A 195 6.22 6.28 3.87
C LYS A 195 6.43 7.50 4.77
N SER A 196 5.66 7.62 5.86
CA SER A 196 5.83 8.70 6.83
C SER A 196 7.23 8.76 7.42
N ILE A 197 7.87 7.61 7.65
CA ILE A 197 9.26 7.56 8.14
C ILE A 197 10.24 8.08 7.09
N LEU A 198 10.09 7.65 5.83
CA LEU A 198 10.95 8.10 4.73
C LEU A 198 10.87 9.62 4.52
N GLU A 199 9.69 10.22 4.71
CA GLU A 199 9.48 11.67 4.60
C GLU A 199 10.08 12.48 5.77
N ASP A 200 10.07 11.94 7.00
CA ASP A 200 10.55 12.66 8.19
C ASP A 200 12.04 12.50 8.47
N MET A 201 12.65 11.43 7.98
CA MET A 201 14.01 11.10 8.37
C MET A 201 15.03 12.06 7.74
N PRO A 202 15.90 12.69 8.56
CA PRO A 202 16.94 13.57 8.05
C PRO A 202 17.99 12.81 7.22
N GLU A 203 18.22 11.54 7.54
CA GLU A 203 19.19 10.66 6.88
C GLU A 203 18.49 9.44 6.25
N PRO A 204 18.98 8.95 5.09
CA PRO A 204 18.45 7.73 4.48
C PRO A 204 18.72 6.49 5.36
N PHE A 205 17.90 5.46 5.20
CA PHE A 205 18.18 4.16 5.82
C PHE A 205 19.57 3.67 5.41
N LEU A 206 20.29 3.10 6.36
CA LEU A 206 21.55 2.43 6.08
C LEU A 206 21.29 1.19 5.21
N ALA A 207 22.27 0.80 4.39
CA ALA A 207 22.13 -0.39 3.54
C ALA A 207 21.80 -1.66 4.34
N SER A 208 22.30 -1.78 5.58
CA SER A 208 21.98 -2.88 6.50
C SER A 208 20.52 -2.84 6.98
N GLU A 209 19.93 -1.66 7.14
CA GLU A 209 18.54 -1.46 7.53
C GLU A 209 17.61 -1.78 6.36
N VAL A 210 17.93 -1.29 5.16
CA VAL A 210 17.20 -1.62 3.94
C VAL A 210 17.16 -3.13 3.71
N LYS A 211 18.29 -3.82 3.88
CA LYS A 211 18.34 -5.30 3.80
C LYS A 211 17.39 -5.97 4.79
N THR A 212 17.35 -5.51 6.04
CA THR A 212 16.45 -6.07 7.06
C THR A 212 14.97 -5.83 6.74
N LEU A 213 14.62 -4.63 6.28
CA LEU A 213 13.24 -4.32 5.88
C LEU A 213 12.82 -5.15 4.66
N LEU A 214 13.71 -5.29 3.67
CA LEU A 214 13.46 -6.07 2.47
C LEU A 214 13.30 -7.56 2.77
N LEU A 215 14.12 -8.14 3.66
CA LEU A 215 13.95 -9.51 4.15
C LEU A 215 12.60 -9.73 4.82
N GLN A 216 12.18 -8.81 5.69
CA GLN A 216 10.89 -8.89 6.38
C GLN A 216 9.71 -8.77 5.41
N LEU A 217 9.80 -7.86 4.44
CA LEU A 217 8.81 -7.69 3.39
C LEU A 217 8.70 -8.96 2.53
N CYS A 218 9.82 -9.46 2.03
CA CYS A 218 9.85 -10.67 1.20
C CYS A 218 9.37 -11.91 1.97
N SER A 219 9.68 -12.02 3.26
CA SER A 219 9.19 -13.09 4.13
C SER A 219 7.66 -13.05 4.26
N GLY A 220 7.09 -11.86 4.50
CA GLY A 220 5.64 -11.68 4.53
C GLY A 220 4.97 -11.99 3.19
N VAL A 221 5.56 -11.55 2.07
CA VAL A 221 5.01 -11.80 0.74
C VAL A 221 5.16 -13.26 0.32
N ALA A 222 6.26 -13.92 0.65
CA ALA A 222 6.44 -15.36 0.43
C ALA A 222 5.35 -16.16 1.15
N TYR A 223 5.06 -15.84 2.42
CA TYR A 223 3.94 -16.44 3.14
C TYR A 223 2.61 -16.24 2.41
N LEU A 224 2.33 -15.02 1.91
CA LEU A 224 1.09 -14.76 1.19
C LEU A 224 1.00 -15.60 -0.08
N HIS A 225 2.07 -15.64 -0.88
CA HIS A 225 2.13 -16.41 -2.12
C HIS A 225 2.00 -17.91 -1.87
N ASP A 226 2.60 -18.44 -0.81
CA ASP A 226 2.48 -19.84 -0.38
C ASP A 226 1.05 -20.21 0.04
N ASN A 227 0.29 -19.23 0.54
CA ASN A 227 -1.13 -19.39 0.88
C ASN A 227 -2.05 -18.96 -0.27
N TRP A 228 -1.52 -18.85 -1.49
CA TRP A 228 -2.24 -18.49 -2.70
C TRP A 228 -2.93 -17.12 -2.62
N ILE A 229 -2.33 -16.17 -1.91
CA ILE A 229 -2.85 -14.81 -1.75
C ILE A 229 -1.94 -13.83 -2.49
N LEU A 230 -2.51 -13.06 -3.41
CA LEU A 230 -1.85 -11.90 -4.00
C LEU A 230 -2.22 -10.64 -3.22
N HIS A 231 -1.22 -9.81 -2.90
CA HIS A 231 -1.46 -8.58 -2.16
C HIS A 231 -2.09 -7.49 -3.05
N ARG A 232 -1.46 -7.23 -4.21
CA ARG A 232 -1.92 -6.33 -5.30
C ARG A 232 -1.94 -4.83 -5.02
N ASP A 233 -1.60 -4.41 -3.80
CA ASP A 233 -1.45 -2.99 -3.43
C ASP A 233 -0.26 -2.79 -2.48
N LEU A 234 0.89 -3.39 -2.82
CA LEU A 234 2.12 -3.17 -2.05
C LEU A 234 2.68 -1.78 -2.35
N LYS A 235 2.85 -0.98 -1.31
CA LYS A 235 3.42 0.37 -1.33
C LYS A 235 3.92 0.73 0.06
N THR A 236 4.80 1.73 0.17
CA THR A 236 5.40 2.12 1.46
C THR A 236 4.37 2.57 2.50
N SER A 237 3.23 3.15 2.12
CA SER A 237 2.14 3.50 3.06
C SER A 237 1.41 2.28 3.64
N ASN A 238 1.46 1.13 2.96
CA ASN A 238 0.82 -0.12 3.42
C ASN A 238 1.81 -1.01 4.21
N LEU A 239 3.02 -0.53 4.46
CA LEU A 239 4.02 -1.19 5.28
C LEU A 239 4.14 -0.45 6.61
N LEU A 240 3.81 -1.14 7.69
CA LEU A 240 3.85 -0.60 9.03
C LEU A 240 5.14 -1.00 9.71
N LEU A 241 5.82 -0.06 10.37
CA LEU A 241 7.08 -0.27 11.09
C LEU A 241 6.91 0.15 12.55
N ASN A 242 7.37 -0.69 13.48
CA ASN A 242 7.47 -0.30 14.88
C ASN A 242 8.88 0.21 15.23
N ASN A 243 9.00 0.83 16.40
CA ASN A 243 10.27 1.30 16.96
C ASN A 243 11.33 0.22 17.23
N ARG A 244 11.01 -1.06 16.98
CA ARG A 244 11.92 -2.21 17.11
C ARG A 244 12.32 -2.76 15.74
N GLY A 245 12.10 -2.01 14.66
CA GLY A 245 12.45 -2.42 13.29
C GLY A 245 11.61 -3.58 12.75
N GLN A 246 10.44 -3.87 13.33
CA GLN A 246 9.55 -4.94 12.86
C GLN A 246 8.56 -4.40 11.84
N LEU A 247 8.66 -4.91 10.62
CA LEU A 247 7.82 -4.56 9.49
C LEU A 247 6.62 -5.51 9.41
N LYS A 248 5.43 -4.94 9.22
CA LYS A 248 4.19 -5.70 8.99
C LYS A 248 3.45 -5.15 7.78
N ILE A 249 3.06 -6.05 6.89
CA ILE A 249 2.24 -5.77 5.71
C ILE A 249 0.80 -5.57 6.17
N ALA A 250 0.17 -4.50 5.70
CA ALA A 250 -1.19 -4.09 6.00
C ALA A 250 -2.01 -3.83 4.72
N ASP A 251 -3.30 -3.57 4.91
CA ASP A 251 -4.30 -3.22 3.88
C ASP A 251 -4.53 -4.29 2.79
N PHE A 252 -5.28 -5.32 3.16
CA PHE A 252 -5.62 -6.44 2.28
C PHE A 252 -6.94 -6.24 1.51
N GLY A 253 -7.47 -5.01 1.47
CA GLY A 253 -8.75 -4.70 0.79
C GLY A 253 -8.73 -5.04 -0.70
N MET A 254 -7.55 -4.92 -1.31
CA MET A 254 -7.30 -5.25 -2.71
C MET A 254 -6.73 -6.64 -2.93
N SER A 255 -6.44 -7.42 -1.90
CA SER A 255 -5.86 -8.76 -2.08
C SER A 255 -6.84 -9.75 -2.71
N ARG A 256 -6.36 -10.86 -3.27
CA ARG A 256 -7.19 -11.94 -3.84
C ARG A 256 -6.53 -13.28 -3.61
N TYR A 257 -7.37 -14.29 -3.35
CA TYR A 257 -6.94 -15.67 -3.53
C TYR A 257 -6.77 -15.96 -5.02
N VAL A 258 -5.66 -16.57 -5.39
CA VAL A 258 -5.44 -17.20 -6.70
C VAL A 258 -5.70 -18.69 -6.57
N GLY A 259 -6.17 -19.32 -7.64
CA GLY A 259 -6.53 -20.74 -7.63
C GLY A 259 -7.06 -21.16 -8.99
N ASP A 260 -7.49 -22.41 -9.10
CA ASP A 260 -8.11 -22.96 -10.30
C ASP A 260 -9.62 -23.20 -10.04
N PRO A 261 -10.54 -22.59 -10.80
CA PRO A 261 -10.30 -21.67 -11.93
C PRO A 261 -9.80 -20.30 -11.49
N PRO A 262 -8.89 -19.68 -12.28
CA PRO A 262 -8.36 -18.36 -11.97
C PRO A 262 -9.51 -17.36 -11.89
N PRO A 263 -9.63 -16.61 -10.78
CA PRO A 263 -10.68 -15.61 -10.66
C PRO A 263 -10.53 -14.59 -11.78
N LYS A 264 -11.64 -14.00 -12.24
CA LYS A 264 -11.57 -12.82 -13.12
C LYS A 264 -10.94 -11.68 -12.34
N LEU A 265 -9.67 -11.43 -12.58
CA LEU A 265 -8.90 -10.40 -11.91
C LEU A 265 -9.22 -9.05 -12.55
N THR A 266 -9.80 -8.14 -11.77
CA THR A 266 -10.10 -6.77 -12.23
C THR A 266 -8.82 -5.98 -12.40
N GLN A 267 -8.77 -5.12 -13.43
CA GLN A 267 -7.75 -4.08 -13.55
C GLN A 267 -7.82 -3.18 -12.32
N LEU A 268 -6.67 -2.98 -11.68
CA LEU A 268 -6.57 -2.24 -10.43
C LEU A 268 -6.66 -0.74 -10.72
N VAL A 269 -7.61 -0.04 -10.09
CA VAL A 269 -7.70 1.43 -10.11
C VAL A 269 -7.17 1.96 -8.78
N VAL A 270 -5.84 1.88 -8.58
CA VAL A 270 -5.14 2.34 -7.36
C VAL A 270 -3.78 2.95 -7.74
N THR A 271 -3.00 3.40 -6.75
CA THR A 271 -1.67 4.03 -6.85
C THR A 271 -0.84 3.46 -7.99
N LEU A 272 -0.43 4.34 -8.89
CA LEU A 272 0.18 3.99 -10.17
C LEU A 272 1.64 3.56 -10.04
N TRP A 273 2.36 4.17 -9.10
CA TRP A 273 3.83 4.16 -8.95
C TRP A 273 4.47 2.80 -8.62
N TYR A 274 3.67 1.83 -8.19
CA TYR A 274 4.13 0.47 -7.83
C TYR A 274 3.53 -0.59 -8.77
N ARG A 275 2.83 -0.17 -9.82
CA ARG A 275 2.09 -1.06 -10.70
C ARG A 275 3.02 -1.66 -11.74
N ALA A 276 2.97 -2.98 -11.86
CA ALA A 276 3.76 -3.72 -12.84
C ALA A 276 3.39 -3.37 -14.30
N PRO A 277 4.36 -3.39 -15.23
CA PRO A 277 4.13 -2.98 -16.62
C PRO A 277 3.07 -3.83 -17.34
N GLU A 278 2.97 -5.12 -17.06
CA GLU A 278 1.95 -5.99 -17.63
C GLU A 278 0.53 -5.57 -17.26
N LEU A 279 0.32 -5.04 -16.04
CA LEU A 279 -0.97 -4.51 -15.60
C LEU A 279 -1.30 -3.20 -16.31
N LEU A 280 -0.30 -2.33 -16.52
CA LEU A 280 -0.45 -1.08 -17.29
C LEU A 280 -0.77 -1.36 -18.76
N LEU A 281 -0.22 -2.46 -19.30
CA LEU A 281 -0.44 -2.91 -20.67
C LEU A 281 -1.74 -3.71 -20.85
N GLY A 282 -2.54 -3.87 -19.78
CA GLY A 282 -3.87 -4.46 -19.83
C GLY A 282 -3.89 -5.99 -19.76
N ALA A 283 -2.87 -6.63 -19.19
CA ALA A 283 -2.89 -8.07 -18.95
C ALA A 283 -4.12 -8.47 -18.10
N THR A 284 -4.93 -9.40 -18.62
CA THR A 284 -6.11 -9.92 -17.94
C THR A 284 -5.80 -11.10 -17.03
N THR A 285 -4.71 -11.81 -17.33
CA THR A 285 -4.15 -12.90 -16.54
C THR A 285 -2.79 -12.47 -16.03
N TYR A 286 -2.63 -12.45 -14.71
CA TYR A 286 -1.39 -12.10 -14.05
C TYR A 286 -1.20 -12.98 -12.81
N ASN A 287 0.05 -13.12 -12.37
CA ASN A 287 0.46 -14.01 -11.29
C ASN A 287 1.05 -13.20 -10.12
N ASN A 288 1.76 -13.89 -9.24
CA ASN A 288 2.46 -13.33 -8.09
C ASN A 288 3.62 -12.37 -8.44
N ALA A 289 4.10 -12.36 -9.68
CA ALA A 289 5.18 -11.49 -10.14
C ALA A 289 4.82 -9.99 -10.07
N ILE A 290 3.53 -9.63 -10.00
CA ILE A 290 3.10 -8.23 -9.83
C ILE A 290 3.53 -7.68 -8.47
N ASP A 291 3.46 -8.51 -7.42
CA ASP A 291 3.85 -8.10 -6.06
C ASP A 291 5.38 -7.96 -5.99
N ILE A 292 6.12 -8.80 -6.73
CA ILE A 292 7.58 -8.75 -6.84
C ILE A 292 8.04 -7.45 -7.49
N TRP A 293 7.35 -6.99 -8.54
CA TRP A 293 7.60 -5.68 -9.13
C TRP A 293 7.42 -4.55 -8.11
N SER A 294 6.30 -4.57 -7.37
CA SER A 294 6.05 -3.58 -6.32
C SER A 294 7.15 -3.60 -5.24
N ILE A 295 7.68 -4.77 -4.88
CA ILE A 295 8.86 -4.89 -3.99
C ILE A 295 10.08 -4.20 -4.60
N GLY A 296 10.33 -4.34 -5.90
CA GLY A 296 11.41 -3.64 -6.60
C GLY A 296 11.27 -2.12 -6.52
N CYS A 297 10.06 -1.59 -6.73
CA CYS A 297 9.77 -0.17 -6.56
C CYS A 297 10.01 0.30 -5.11
N ILE A 298 9.53 -0.46 -4.12
CA ILE A 298 9.76 -0.18 -2.69
C ILE A 298 11.24 -0.24 -2.34
N PHE A 299 11.99 -1.19 -2.90
CA PHE A 299 13.44 -1.28 -2.69
C PHE A 299 14.14 -0.04 -3.22
N GLY A 300 13.76 0.44 -4.41
CA GLY A 300 14.28 1.69 -4.97
C GLY A 300 13.98 2.89 -4.07
N GLU A 301 12.74 3.01 -3.63
CA GLU A 301 12.29 4.08 -2.73
C GLU A 301 12.98 4.04 -1.37
N LEU A 302 13.26 2.86 -0.81
CA LEU A 302 14.04 2.72 0.42
C LEU A 302 15.49 3.24 0.27
N LEU A 303 16.06 3.13 -0.93
CA LEU A 303 17.42 3.62 -1.21
C LEU A 303 17.46 5.14 -1.46
N THR A 304 16.43 5.72 -2.08
CA THR A 304 16.39 7.15 -2.46
C THR A 304 15.58 8.03 -1.53
N ARG A 305 14.69 7.46 -0.70
CA ARG A 305 13.60 8.12 0.07
C ARG A 305 12.48 8.73 -0.77
N GLU A 306 12.61 8.69 -2.09
CA GLU A 306 11.61 9.20 -3.02
C GLU A 306 11.05 8.03 -3.84
N PRO A 307 9.74 8.05 -4.17
CA PRO A 307 9.15 7.01 -4.99
C PRO A 307 9.92 6.83 -6.30
N LEU A 308 10.24 5.58 -6.63
CA LEU A 308 11.16 5.24 -7.72
C LEU A 308 10.65 5.72 -9.09
N LEU A 309 9.34 5.59 -9.29
CA LEU A 309 8.57 5.91 -10.49
C LEU A 309 7.40 6.78 -10.03
N GLN A 310 7.20 7.92 -10.69
CA GLN A 310 6.19 8.91 -10.31
C GLN A 310 5.40 9.34 -11.54
N GLY A 311 4.83 8.38 -12.26
CA GLY A 311 3.97 8.65 -13.39
C GLY A 311 2.73 9.43 -12.98
N ARG A 312 2.35 10.42 -13.80
CA ARG A 312 1.11 11.19 -13.65
C ARG A 312 -0.09 10.44 -14.24
N ASN A 313 0.15 9.56 -15.21
CA ASN A 313 -0.83 8.73 -15.89
C ASN A 313 -0.17 7.43 -16.37
N GLU A 314 -0.95 6.44 -16.79
CA GLU A 314 -0.45 5.10 -17.14
C GLU A 314 0.61 5.11 -18.26
N VAL A 315 0.53 6.07 -19.20
CA VAL A 315 1.49 6.22 -20.30
C VAL A 315 2.80 6.81 -19.81
N ASP A 316 2.72 7.83 -18.95
CA ASP A 316 3.89 8.46 -18.30
C ASP A 316 4.61 7.46 -17.39
N GLU A 317 3.85 6.66 -16.61
CA GLU A 317 4.40 5.58 -15.79
C GLU A 317 5.16 4.56 -16.66
N LEU A 318 4.56 4.08 -17.75
CA LEU A 318 5.24 3.19 -18.70
C LEU A 318 6.49 3.82 -19.31
N THR A 319 6.46 5.13 -19.59
CA THR A 319 7.62 5.85 -20.14
C THR A 319 8.77 5.84 -19.13
N GLN A 320 8.50 6.19 -17.87
CA GLN A 320 9.51 6.15 -16.80
C GLN A 320 10.04 4.73 -16.55
N ILE A 321 9.17 3.72 -16.67
CA ILE A 321 9.59 2.31 -16.59
C ILE A 321 10.61 1.98 -17.69
N PHE A 322 10.34 2.35 -18.94
CA PHE A 322 11.26 2.05 -20.06
C PHE A 322 12.54 2.90 -20.04
N GLU A 323 12.48 4.11 -19.49
CA GLU A 323 13.67 4.92 -19.24
C GLU A 323 14.58 4.24 -18.20
N LEU A 324 14.01 3.70 -17.12
CA LEU A 324 14.77 3.02 -16.08
C LEU A 324 15.25 1.63 -16.51
N CYS A 325 14.34 0.80 -17.02
CA CYS A 325 14.57 -0.64 -17.26
C CYS A 325 15.07 -0.94 -18.68
N GLY A 326 14.97 0.01 -19.61
CA GLY A 326 15.19 -0.22 -21.03
C GLY A 326 13.90 -0.53 -21.78
N LEU A 327 13.97 -0.47 -23.12
CA LEU A 327 12.83 -0.81 -23.98
C LEU A 327 12.66 -2.34 -24.08
N PRO A 328 11.41 -2.84 -24.16
CA PRO A 328 11.16 -4.26 -24.35
C PRO A 328 11.64 -4.71 -25.75
N SER A 329 12.41 -5.80 -25.78
CA SER A 329 12.87 -6.48 -26.99
C SER A 329 12.29 -7.91 -27.01
N GLU A 330 12.39 -8.62 -28.13
CA GLU A 330 11.96 -10.03 -28.15
C GLU A 330 12.77 -10.90 -27.19
N GLU A 331 14.03 -10.54 -26.92
CA GLU A 331 14.84 -11.23 -25.92
C GLU A 331 14.41 -10.88 -24.51
N SER A 332 14.17 -9.59 -24.20
CA SER A 332 13.86 -9.16 -22.83
C SER A 332 12.43 -9.50 -22.42
N TRP A 333 11.46 -9.39 -23.34
CA TRP A 333 10.05 -9.70 -23.09
C TRP A 333 9.35 -10.24 -24.36
N PRO A 334 9.43 -11.56 -24.65
CA PRO A 334 8.86 -12.17 -25.85
C PRO A 334 7.34 -12.01 -25.99
N SER A 335 6.64 -11.92 -24.85
CA SER A 335 5.17 -11.83 -24.80
C SER A 335 4.62 -10.41 -24.91
N PHE A 336 5.48 -9.39 -24.97
CA PHE A 336 5.11 -7.98 -24.95
C PHE A 336 4.04 -7.62 -26.00
N ARG A 337 4.24 -8.00 -27.27
CA ARG A 337 3.30 -7.66 -28.37
C ARG A 337 1.94 -8.37 -28.28
N ARG A 338 1.79 -9.37 -27.40
CA ARG A 338 0.51 -10.07 -27.17
C ARG A 338 -0.42 -9.29 -26.24
N LEU A 339 0.10 -8.32 -25.50
CA LEU A 339 -0.69 -7.55 -24.54
C LEU A 339 -1.64 -6.58 -25.24
N PRO A 340 -2.86 -6.36 -24.72
CA PRO A 340 -3.89 -5.54 -25.38
C PRO A 340 -3.43 -4.14 -25.74
N ASN A 341 -2.75 -3.44 -24.82
CA ASN A 341 -2.36 -2.04 -25.02
C ASN A 341 -0.96 -1.90 -25.64
N ALA A 342 -0.17 -2.98 -25.73
CA ALA A 342 1.18 -2.93 -26.28
C ALA A 342 1.22 -2.68 -27.80
N ARG A 343 0.18 -3.12 -28.53
CA ARG A 343 0.09 -2.95 -29.99
C ARG A 343 -0.03 -1.49 -30.43
N GLY A 344 -0.59 -0.63 -29.57
CA GLY A 344 -0.75 0.80 -29.83
C GLY A 344 0.48 1.64 -29.49
N LEU A 345 1.46 1.08 -28.77
CA LEU A 345 2.65 1.81 -28.34
C LEU A 345 3.67 1.88 -29.48
N ARG A 346 4.03 3.11 -29.87
CA ARG A 346 5.15 3.35 -30.78
C ARG A 346 6.43 3.46 -29.98
N LEU A 347 7.22 2.39 -29.95
CA LEU A 347 8.53 2.40 -29.33
C LEU A 347 9.53 3.16 -30.22
N PRO A 348 10.47 3.94 -29.65
CA PRO A 348 11.52 4.60 -30.42
C PRO A 348 12.35 3.57 -31.20
N SER A 349 12.53 3.81 -32.51
CA SER A 349 13.27 2.89 -33.40
C SER A 349 14.77 2.82 -33.10
N ASN A 350 15.32 3.79 -32.35
CA ASN A 350 16.72 3.82 -31.97
C ASN A 350 16.82 3.85 -30.43
N PRO A 351 16.89 2.69 -29.75
CA PRO A 351 17.04 2.64 -28.31
C PRO A 351 18.36 3.28 -27.89
N THR A 352 18.34 4.11 -26.85
CA THR A 352 19.58 4.68 -26.29
C THR A 352 20.52 3.54 -25.89
N PRO A 353 21.76 3.49 -26.43
CA PRO A 353 22.69 2.41 -26.13
C PRO A 353 23.10 2.51 -24.66
N GLY A 354 22.56 1.61 -23.84
CA GLY A 354 22.88 1.53 -22.42
C GLY A 354 22.19 0.32 -21.82
N SER A 355 22.99 -0.62 -21.30
CA SER A 355 22.49 -1.78 -20.55
C SER A 355 21.68 -1.29 -19.34
N THR A 356 20.56 -1.94 -19.04
CA THR A 356 19.71 -1.70 -17.86
C THR A 356 20.55 -1.59 -16.57
N THR A 357 21.54 -2.49 -16.43
CA THR A 357 22.51 -2.49 -15.33
C THR A 357 23.29 -1.18 -15.21
N SER A 358 23.65 -0.56 -16.34
CA SER A 358 24.38 0.71 -16.35
C SER A 358 23.50 1.87 -15.86
N ARG A 359 22.21 1.88 -16.22
CA ARG A 359 21.25 2.92 -15.80
C ARG A 359 20.97 2.84 -14.30
N ILE A 360 20.76 1.63 -13.79
CA ILE A 360 20.54 1.39 -12.36
C ILE A 360 21.80 1.70 -11.57
N ARG A 361 22.99 1.30 -12.04
CA ARG A 361 24.25 1.65 -11.36
C ARG A 361 24.50 3.17 -11.33
N ALA A 362 24.10 3.89 -12.38
CA ALA A 362 24.18 5.35 -12.41
C ALA A 362 23.22 6.00 -11.40
N LYS A 363 22.00 5.48 -11.24
CA LYS A 363 21.00 5.98 -10.28
C LYS A 363 21.32 5.59 -8.83
N PHE A 364 21.91 4.42 -8.61
CA PHE A 364 22.23 3.86 -7.30
C PHE A 364 23.73 3.53 -7.16
N PRO A 365 24.60 4.55 -7.07
CA PRO A 365 26.05 4.33 -7.05
C PRO A 365 26.55 3.60 -5.80
N LEU A 366 25.80 3.66 -4.69
CA LEU A 366 26.12 3.01 -3.43
C LEU A 366 25.67 1.54 -3.36
N LEU A 367 24.95 1.04 -4.38
CA LEU A 367 24.43 -0.31 -4.39
C LEU A 367 25.52 -1.30 -4.82
N THR A 368 25.68 -2.39 -4.05
CA THR A 368 26.66 -3.44 -4.40
C THR A 368 26.28 -4.14 -5.69
N THR A 369 27.22 -4.83 -6.34
CA THR A 369 26.96 -5.59 -7.57
C THR A 369 25.83 -6.62 -7.38
N ALA A 370 25.79 -7.33 -6.26
CA ALA A 370 24.68 -8.24 -5.94
C ALA A 370 23.36 -7.49 -5.70
N GLY A 371 23.41 -6.28 -5.13
CA GLY A 371 22.23 -5.43 -4.99
C GLY A 371 21.67 -5.02 -6.35
N VAL A 372 22.53 -4.64 -7.31
CA VAL A 372 22.11 -4.31 -8.68
C VAL A 372 21.51 -5.53 -9.39
N GLN A 373 22.10 -6.72 -9.21
CA GLN A 373 21.54 -7.97 -9.76
C GLN A 373 20.14 -8.27 -9.20
N LEU A 374 19.97 -8.16 -7.88
CA LEU A 374 18.65 -8.31 -7.25
C LEU A 374 17.66 -7.28 -7.78
N PHE A 375 18.07 -6.01 -7.87
CA PHE A 375 17.24 -4.91 -8.35
C PHE A 375 16.77 -5.13 -9.79
N ASN A 376 17.68 -5.54 -10.67
CA ASN A 376 17.38 -5.92 -12.06
C ASN A 376 16.39 -7.09 -12.14
N GLY A 377 16.53 -8.10 -11.27
CA GLY A 377 15.61 -9.24 -11.21
C GLY A 377 14.21 -8.82 -10.77
N LEU A 378 14.10 -8.01 -9.72
CA LEU A 378 12.81 -7.50 -9.21
C LEU A 378 12.09 -6.63 -10.25
N LEU A 379 12.83 -5.82 -11.01
CA LEU A 379 12.31 -4.93 -12.06
C LEU A 379 12.46 -5.49 -13.47
N ALA A 380 12.50 -6.81 -13.63
CA ALA A 380 12.45 -7.41 -14.96
C ALA A 380 11.11 -7.07 -15.63
N LEU A 381 11.15 -6.61 -16.89
CA LEU A 381 9.93 -6.24 -17.63
C LEU A 381 9.01 -7.46 -17.82
N ASP A 382 9.58 -8.59 -18.18
CA ASP A 382 8.87 -9.86 -18.31
C ASP A 382 8.56 -10.45 -16.93
N PRO A 383 7.28 -10.65 -16.56
CA PRO A 383 6.91 -11.24 -15.28
C PRO A 383 7.46 -12.65 -15.06
N GLU A 384 7.70 -13.43 -16.13
CA GLU A 384 8.26 -14.79 -16.03
C GLU A 384 9.74 -14.80 -15.61
N LYS A 385 10.45 -13.68 -15.80
CA LYS A 385 11.85 -13.53 -15.42
C LYS A 385 12.04 -12.94 -14.02
N ARG A 386 10.95 -12.53 -13.36
CA ARG A 386 11.03 -12.01 -11.99
C ARG A 386 11.19 -13.18 -11.02
N PRO A 387 12.08 -13.07 -10.02
CA PRO A 387 12.24 -14.10 -9.01
C PRO A 387 11.00 -14.18 -8.13
N THR A 388 10.73 -15.35 -7.58
CA THR A 388 9.72 -15.52 -6.53
C THR A 388 10.20 -14.89 -5.21
N ALA A 389 9.27 -14.59 -4.30
CA ALA A 389 9.62 -14.02 -3.01
C ALA A 389 10.57 -14.93 -2.19
N ARG A 390 10.50 -16.25 -2.36
CA ARG A 390 11.43 -17.20 -1.73
C ARG A 390 12.83 -17.12 -2.33
N GLU A 391 12.94 -17.07 -3.66
CA GLU A 391 14.23 -16.91 -4.33
C GLU A 391 14.92 -15.61 -3.94
N VAL A 392 14.14 -14.53 -3.75
CA VAL A 392 14.67 -13.26 -3.23
C VAL A 392 15.28 -13.45 -1.84
N LEU A 393 14.61 -14.15 -0.92
CA LEU A 393 15.12 -14.38 0.45
C LEU A 393 16.48 -15.12 0.47
N GLU A 394 16.76 -15.93 -0.54
CA GLU A 394 17.99 -16.71 -0.66
C GLU A 394 19.10 -15.97 -1.43
N HIS A 395 18.81 -14.77 -1.94
CA HIS A 395 19.71 -14.02 -2.82
C HIS A 395 21.01 -13.58 -2.11
N GLU A 396 22.12 -13.59 -2.86
CA GLU A 396 23.47 -13.28 -2.35
C GLU A 396 23.58 -11.88 -1.72
N PHE A 397 22.77 -10.94 -2.18
CA PHE A 397 22.69 -9.57 -1.67
C PHE A 397 22.55 -9.52 -0.13
N PHE A 398 21.81 -10.46 0.47
CA PHE A 398 21.59 -10.51 1.91
C PHE A 398 22.74 -11.16 2.68
N ARG A 399 23.64 -11.88 2.01
CA ARG A 399 24.82 -12.52 2.60
C ARG A 399 26.06 -11.62 2.57
N GLN A 400 26.14 -10.74 1.58
CA GLN A 400 27.24 -9.78 1.44
C GLN A 400 27.19 -8.67 2.49
N ASP A 401 28.35 -8.10 2.83
CA ASP A 401 28.43 -6.93 3.68
C ASP A 401 27.91 -5.65 3.01
N PRO A 402 27.31 -4.71 3.77
CA PRO A 402 26.97 -4.84 5.18
C PRO A 402 25.83 -5.84 5.40
N LYS A 403 25.94 -6.69 6.42
CA LYS A 403 24.89 -7.66 6.76
C LYS A 403 23.59 -6.98 7.22
N PRO A 404 22.43 -7.64 7.10
CA PRO A 404 21.18 -7.14 7.63
C PRO A 404 21.31 -6.76 9.11
N LYS A 405 20.86 -5.56 9.48
CA LYS A 405 20.88 -5.06 10.85
C LYS A 405 19.88 -5.84 11.71
N GLN A 406 20.26 -6.22 12.92
CA GLN A 406 19.31 -6.86 13.84
C GLN A 406 18.18 -5.91 14.22
N GLU A 407 16.96 -6.44 14.36
CA GLU A 407 15.73 -5.70 14.70
C GLU A 407 15.93 -4.74 15.89
N GLY A 408 16.54 -5.23 16.98
CA GLY A 408 16.76 -4.44 18.21
C GLY A 408 17.75 -3.28 18.10
N MET A 409 18.49 -3.17 17.00
CA MET A 409 19.46 -2.11 16.74
C MET A 409 18.94 -1.04 15.78
N PHE A 410 17.67 -1.13 15.36
CA PHE A 410 17.05 -0.08 14.57
C PHE A 410 16.97 1.24 15.35
N PRO A 411 17.18 2.39 14.69
CA PRO A 411 16.97 3.68 15.32
C PRO A 411 15.51 3.78 15.80
N THR A 412 15.33 4.30 17.01
CA THR A 412 14.00 4.55 17.57
C THR A 412 13.43 5.82 16.96
N PHE A 413 12.24 5.74 16.36
CA PHE A 413 11.58 6.89 15.73
C PHE A 413 10.60 7.55 16.71
N PRO A 414 10.53 8.89 16.75
CA PRO A 414 9.53 9.57 17.56
C PRO A 414 8.13 9.33 16.98
N SER A 415 7.25 8.63 17.70
CA SER A 415 5.89 8.30 17.23
C SER A 415 5.10 9.52 16.75
N LYS A 416 4.78 9.60 15.45
CA LYS A 416 3.92 10.65 14.86
C LYS A 416 2.49 10.57 15.37
N ALA A 417 2.01 9.36 15.66
CA ALA A 417 0.68 9.14 16.24
C ALA A 417 0.60 9.48 17.74
N GLY A 418 1.75 9.71 18.37
CA GLY A 418 1.86 10.36 19.66
C GLY A 418 2.11 11.85 19.47
N GLN A 419 1.04 12.66 19.43
CA GLN A 419 1.13 14.04 19.97
C GLN A 419 1.36 13.99 21.50
N GLU A 420 2.20 13.09 21.98
CA GLU A 420 2.67 13.10 23.34
C GLU A 420 3.64 14.27 23.40
N ARG A 421 3.14 15.39 23.92
CA ARG A 421 3.98 16.48 24.42
C ARG A 421 4.96 15.86 25.40
N ARG A 422 6.12 15.41 24.93
CA ARG A 422 7.27 15.15 25.79
C ARG A 422 7.49 16.45 26.52
N ARG A 423 7.11 16.50 27.81
CA ARG A 423 7.60 17.53 28.71
C ARG A 423 9.11 17.42 28.61
N LYS A 424 9.74 18.38 27.92
CA LYS A 424 11.18 18.54 27.87
C LYS A 424 11.61 18.68 29.32
N ARG A 425 12.03 17.57 29.93
CA ARG A 425 12.78 17.65 31.17
C ARG A 425 14.14 18.11 30.70
N GLU A 426 14.51 19.34 31.05
CA GLU A 426 15.84 19.88 30.78
C GLU A 426 16.85 18.97 31.46
N THR A 427 17.40 18.02 30.71
CA THR A 427 18.64 17.36 31.09
C THR A 427 19.75 18.37 30.80
N PRO A 428 20.62 18.70 31.78
CA PRO A 428 21.69 19.66 31.56
C PRO A 428 22.58 19.17 30.42
N ASN A 429 22.79 20.04 29.43
CA ASN A 429 23.65 19.76 28.28
C ASN A 429 25.06 19.37 28.75
N ALA A 430 25.65 18.38 28.09
CA ALA A 430 27.06 18.06 28.25
C ALA A 430 27.90 19.30 27.87
N PRO A 431 28.92 19.67 28.66
CA PRO A 431 29.71 20.87 28.42
C PRO A 431 30.51 20.73 27.12
N VAL A 432 30.47 21.78 26.30
CA VAL A 432 31.24 21.91 25.07
C VAL A 432 32.74 21.96 25.41
N ARG A 433 33.52 21.13 24.73
CA ARG A 433 34.99 21.05 24.86
C ARG A 433 35.61 22.42 24.63
N GLY A 434 36.10 23.07 25.69
CA GLY A 434 36.91 24.30 25.59
C GLY A 434 36.58 25.48 26.50
N GLN A 435 35.70 25.34 27.50
CA GLN A 435 35.52 26.40 28.51
C GLN A 435 36.24 26.05 29.82
N LYS A 436 36.98 27.03 30.37
CA LYS A 436 37.72 26.95 31.63
C LYS A 436 36.77 26.58 32.76
N ALA A 437 37.12 25.52 33.50
CA ALA A 437 36.44 25.18 34.74
C ALA A 437 36.53 26.37 35.70
N ALA A 438 35.37 26.85 36.17
CA ALA A 438 35.31 27.80 37.26
C ALA A 438 35.83 27.12 38.53
N GLU A 439 36.78 27.77 39.18
CA GLU A 439 37.33 27.39 40.47
C GLU A 439 36.21 27.21 41.50
N LEU A 440 36.07 26.01 42.04
CA LEU A 440 35.37 25.78 43.31
C LEU A 440 36.36 25.13 44.27
N GLY A 441 36.44 25.72 45.46
CA GLY A 441 37.50 25.57 46.43
C GLY A 441 37.73 24.15 46.98
N SER A 442 38.92 24.02 47.53
CA SER A 442 39.51 22.89 48.24
C SER A 442 38.55 22.10 49.12
N VAL A 443 38.41 20.80 48.83
CA VAL A 443 38.12 19.79 49.85
C VAL A 443 38.94 18.55 49.53
N ASP A 444 39.76 18.19 50.51
CA ASP A 444 40.77 17.12 50.50
C ASP A 444 40.12 15.73 50.59
N PHE A 445 40.51 14.82 49.68
CA PHE A 445 40.07 13.41 49.64
C PHE A 445 41.24 12.43 49.79
N SER A 446 42.29 12.81 50.52
CA SER A 446 43.47 11.97 50.77
C SER A 446 43.20 10.66 51.56
N GLY A 447 41.97 10.39 52.00
CA GLY A 447 41.63 9.21 52.81
C GLY A 447 40.99 8.00 52.09
N ILE A 448 40.62 8.09 50.81
CA ILE A 448 39.71 7.07 50.21
C ILE A 448 40.41 6.00 49.33
N PHE A 449 41.68 6.19 48.95
CA PHE A 449 42.34 5.27 48.01
C PHE A 449 43.59 4.54 48.52
N ALA A 450 43.89 4.61 49.82
CA ALA A 450 44.97 3.82 50.44
C ALA A 450 44.49 2.39 50.75
N GLY A 451 44.32 1.55 49.73
CA GLY A 451 44.10 0.13 49.98
C GLY A 451 43.52 -0.67 48.83
N ARG A 452 44.30 -0.86 47.75
CA ARG A 452 44.45 -2.13 47.01
C ARG A 452 45.25 -1.92 45.73
N GLU A 453 46.57 -1.79 45.88
CA GLU A 453 47.53 -2.22 44.87
C GLU A 453 48.10 -3.58 45.29
N ARG A 454 47.79 -4.60 44.50
CA ARG A 454 48.56 -5.82 44.18
C ARG A 454 47.75 -6.46 43.05
N GLU A 455 48.22 -6.82 41.88
CA GLU A 455 49.52 -6.92 41.20
C GLU A 455 49.10 -6.90 39.72
N GLU A 456 49.61 -5.99 38.90
CA GLU A 456 50.78 -6.16 38.03
C GLU A 456 50.38 -6.16 36.54
N ARG A 457 50.93 -5.15 35.85
CA ARG A 457 51.64 -5.20 34.55
C ARG A 457 50.86 -5.76 33.35
N GLY A 458 50.74 -5.07 32.22
CA GLY A 458 51.50 -3.92 31.71
C GLY A 458 51.78 -4.11 30.21
N GLY A 459 51.86 -2.99 29.47
CA GLY A 459 52.29 -2.88 28.06
C GLY A 459 51.13 -2.99 27.07
N GLY A 460 50.59 -1.95 26.45
CA GLY A 460 51.21 -0.72 25.97
C GLY A 460 51.88 -0.98 24.61
N PHE A 461 51.25 -0.58 23.49
CA PHE A 461 51.83 0.27 22.44
C PHE A 461 50.82 0.53 21.30
N ALA A 462 50.88 1.77 20.79
CA ALA A 462 49.99 2.40 19.82
C ALA A 462 50.44 2.21 18.36
N LEU A 463 49.51 2.39 17.40
CA LEU A 463 49.85 2.53 15.98
C LEU A 463 49.57 3.96 15.48
N ARG A 464 50.59 4.51 14.82
CA ARG A 464 50.71 5.85 14.22
C ARG A 464 50.08 5.84 12.82
N MET A 465 49.43 6.93 12.44
CA MET A 465 49.07 7.21 11.04
C MET A 465 50.31 7.66 10.25
N VAL A 466 50.41 7.18 9.02
CA VAL A 466 51.02 7.87 7.87
C VAL A 466 49.90 8.23 6.93
#